data_AF-V4BQS7-F1
#
_entry.id   AF-V4BQS7-F1
#
_cell.length_a   1.000
_cell.length_b   1.000
_cell.length_c   1.000
_cell.angle_alpha   90.00
_cell.angle_beta   90.00
_cell.angle_gamma   90.00
#
_symmetry.space_group_name_H-M   'P 1'
#
loop_
_entity.id
_entity.type
_entity.pdbx_description
1 polymer ?
#
loop_
_entity_poly.entity_id
_entity_poly.type
_entity_poly.pdbx_seq_one_letter_code
_entity_poly.pdbx_strand_id
1 'polypeptide(L)'
;MGKETSQSSTFETGSSSRAVDGNIDSKYTNNSCSHTDKQKTPSWWCVKLKSTEQFKSIMLYNRDILKDRLKGFSVKVSKSGGCDQSTFESSQVCYKDESTELKDIYTVDSCKEGQYVFITTPRSYLTLCEVKIFQGFELNLTPNINYVMHGKWGDAPNEASKISSAQYNGTL
;
A
#
# COMPACT_ATOMS: atom_id res chain seq x y z
N MET A 1 -4.84 6.62 4.32
CA MET A 1 -4.63 8.05 4.02
C MET A 1 -3.93 8.71 5.20
N GLY A 2 -3.24 9.83 4.94
CA GLY A 2 -2.61 10.68 5.96
C GLY A 2 -1.51 10.00 6.78
N LYS A 3 -0.86 8.98 6.24
CA LYS A 3 0.25 8.30 6.93
C LYS A 3 1.54 9.14 6.82
N GLU A 4 2.48 8.92 7.73
CA GLU A 4 3.79 9.57 7.69
C GLU A 4 4.57 9.08 6.46
N THR A 5 5.13 10.02 5.70
CA THR A 5 5.81 9.73 4.43
C THR A 5 7.08 10.55 4.28
N SER A 6 8.11 9.97 3.67
CA SER A 6 9.32 10.68 3.24
C SER A 6 9.67 10.34 1.81
N GLN A 7 10.53 11.12 1.18
CA GLN A 7 11.06 10.84 -0.14
C GLN A 7 12.52 11.29 -0.23
N SER A 8 13.27 10.73 -1.18
CA SER A 8 14.71 10.93 -1.33
C SER A 8 15.11 12.41 -1.49
N SER A 9 14.24 13.18 -2.15
CA SER A 9 14.36 14.61 -2.43
C SER A 9 12.97 15.16 -2.77
N THR A 10 12.77 16.47 -2.71
CA THR A 10 11.51 17.11 -3.10
C THR A 10 11.77 18.13 -4.20
N PHE A 11 11.05 18.00 -5.31
CA PHE A 11 11.01 19.01 -6.36
C PHE A 11 9.88 19.99 -6.09
N GLU A 12 10.23 21.26 -5.89
CA GLU A 12 9.29 22.36 -5.65
C GLU A 12 8.31 22.02 -4.51
N THR A 13 7.00 22.05 -4.79
CA THR A 13 5.93 21.78 -3.83
C THR A 13 5.47 20.32 -3.78
N GLY A 14 6.14 19.42 -4.52
CA GLY A 14 5.79 18.01 -4.67
C GLY A 14 6.06 17.14 -3.44
N SER A 15 5.51 17.53 -2.27
CA SER A 15 5.67 16.83 -0.99
C SER A 15 5.29 15.34 -1.08
N SER A 16 6.00 14.49 -0.32
CA SER A 16 5.73 13.06 -0.21
C SER A 16 4.30 12.77 0.25
N SER A 17 3.74 13.63 1.10
CA SER A 17 2.41 13.44 1.71
C SER A 17 1.26 13.47 0.70
N ARG A 18 1.46 14.05 -0.49
CA ARG A 18 0.44 14.10 -1.56
C ARG A 18 0.06 12.70 -2.03
N ALA A 19 1.00 11.76 -2.05
CA ALA A 19 0.74 10.38 -2.47
C ALA A 19 -0.06 9.55 -1.45
N VAL A 20 -0.52 10.13 -0.34
CA VAL A 20 -1.40 9.48 0.65
C VAL A 20 -2.53 10.41 1.11
N ASP A 21 -2.82 11.47 0.35
CA ASP A 21 -3.80 12.49 0.71
C ASP A 21 -5.25 12.06 0.41
N GLY A 22 -5.42 10.95 -0.32
CA GLY A 22 -6.71 10.38 -0.68
C GLY A 22 -7.26 10.84 -2.03
N ASN A 23 -6.56 11.74 -2.71
CA ASN A 23 -6.94 12.26 -4.02
C ASN A 23 -6.12 11.56 -5.12
N ILE A 24 -6.83 10.96 -6.08
CA ILE A 24 -6.21 10.17 -7.17
C ILE A 24 -5.93 11.00 -8.43
N ASP A 25 -6.03 12.32 -8.35
CA ASP A 25 -5.84 13.20 -9.50
C ASP A 25 -4.42 13.06 -10.06
N SER A 26 -4.34 12.66 -11.33
CA SER A 26 -3.09 12.36 -12.00
C SER A 26 -2.38 13.59 -12.58
N LYS A 27 -2.99 14.78 -12.54
CA LYS A 27 -2.40 16.04 -13.00
C LYS A 27 -1.55 16.65 -11.90
N TYR A 28 -0.23 16.73 -12.14
CA TYR A 28 0.70 17.33 -11.18
C TYR A 28 0.31 18.77 -10.75
N THR A 29 -0.26 19.56 -11.67
CA THR A 29 -0.71 20.94 -11.40
C THR A 29 -1.87 21.03 -10.41
N ASN A 30 -2.59 19.94 -10.17
CA ASN A 30 -3.70 19.89 -9.23
C ASN A 30 -3.24 19.62 -7.79
N ASN A 31 -1.92 19.66 -7.54
CA ASN A 31 -1.30 19.53 -6.23
C ASN A 31 -1.56 18.20 -5.51
N SER A 32 -1.90 17.14 -6.25
CA SER A 32 -2.20 15.81 -5.72
C SER A 32 -1.09 14.78 -5.95
N CYS A 33 0.04 15.16 -6.56
CA CYS A 33 1.14 14.22 -6.78
C CYS A 33 2.42 14.63 -6.07
N SER A 34 3.11 13.66 -5.47
CA SER A 34 4.47 13.79 -4.98
C SER A 34 5.46 13.89 -6.14
N HIS A 35 6.62 14.49 -5.92
CA HIS A 35 7.64 14.62 -6.96
C HIS A 35 9.04 14.75 -6.36
N THR A 36 9.93 13.82 -6.68
CA THR A 36 11.35 13.93 -6.32
C THR A 36 12.10 14.85 -7.28
N ASP A 37 13.24 15.39 -6.85
CA ASP A 37 14.15 16.12 -7.74
C ASP A 37 15.28 15.19 -8.22
N LYS A 38 15.94 15.54 -9.34
CA LYS A 38 16.99 14.76 -10.02
C LYS A 38 18.29 14.58 -9.24
N GLN A 39 18.38 15.08 -8.01
CA GLN A 39 19.61 15.10 -7.21
C GLN A 39 20.04 13.73 -6.68
N LYS A 40 19.11 12.76 -6.59
CA LYS A 40 19.40 11.40 -6.07
C LYS A 40 18.85 10.33 -7.00
N THR A 41 19.71 9.38 -7.36
CA THR A 41 19.33 8.16 -8.09
C THR A 41 19.89 6.94 -7.35
N PRO A 42 19.08 5.91 -7.06
CA PRO A 42 17.65 5.82 -7.39
C PRO A 42 16.79 6.78 -6.54
N SER A 43 15.75 7.33 -7.14
CA SER A 43 14.73 8.10 -6.40
C SER A 43 13.81 7.15 -5.65
N TRP A 44 13.44 7.50 -4.43
CA TRP A 44 12.52 6.69 -3.62
C TRP A 44 11.51 7.56 -2.88
N TRP A 45 10.34 6.96 -2.64
CA TRP A 45 9.29 7.47 -1.78
C TRP A 45 8.96 6.36 -0.77
N CYS A 46 8.66 6.74 0.47
CA CYS A 46 8.38 5.82 1.56
C CYS A 46 7.13 6.24 2.33
N VAL A 47 6.33 5.26 2.73
CA VAL A 47 5.29 5.40 3.76
C VAL A 47 5.58 4.51 4.95
N LYS A 48 5.37 5.06 6.14
CA LYS A 48 5.42 4.35 7.41
C LYS A 48 4.01 3.97 7.85
N LEU A 49 3.81 2.67 8.06
CA LEU A 49 2.61 2.11 8.67
C LEU A 49 2.72 2.12 10.20
N LYS A 50 1.59 1.95 10.88
CA LYS A 50 1.53 1.98 12.36
C LYS A 50 2.30 0.80 12.98
N SER A 51 2.24 -0.35 12.33
CA SER A 51 2.90 -1.61 12.68
C SER A 51 3.34 -2.33 11.41
N THR A 52 4.01 -3.47 11.55
CA THR A 52 4.13 -4.41 10.44
C THR A 52 2.73 -4.95 10.12
N GLU A 53 2.25 -4.69 8.91
CA GLU A 53 0.93 -5.12 8.43
C GLU A 53 1.07 -6.18 7.34
N GLN A 54 0.08 -7.06 7.22
CA GLN A 54 -0.08 -7.94 6.06
C GLN A 54 -0.80 -7.19 4.93
N PHE A 55 -0.31 -7.33 3.70
CA PHE A 55 -0.84 -6.68 2.51
C PHE A 55 -1.60 -7.68 1.66
N LYS A 56 -2.78 -7.27 1.21
CA LYS A 56 -3.47 -7.90 0.09
C LYS A 56 -2.91 -7.38 -1.23
N SER A 57 -2.81 -6.06 -1.34
CA SER A 57 -2.34 -5.40 -2.55
C SER A 57 -1.86 -3.97 -2.27
N ILE A 58 -0.99 -3.48 -3.15
CA ILE A 58 -0.52 -2.10 -3.18
C ILE A 58 -0.88 -1.53 -4.56
N MET A 59 -1.67 -0.45 -4.58
CA MET A 59 -2.04 0.27 -5.80
C MET A 59 -1.28 1.59 -5.90
N LEU A 60 -0.67 1.83 -7.06
CA LEU A 60 0.04 3.07 -7.37
C LEU A 60 -0.70 3.80 -8.48
N TYR A 61 -1.10 5.05 -8.23
CA TYR A 61 -1.67 5.94 -9.23
C TYR A 61 -0.56 6.81 -9.81
N ASN A 62 -0.34 6.67 -11.11
CA ASN A 62 0.71 7.34 -11.87
C ASN A 62 0.26 8.73 -12.34
N ARG A 63 1.21 9.55 -12.76
CA ARG A 63 0.95 10.86 -13.38
C ARG A 63 0.44 10.69 -14.81
N ASP A 64 -0.37 11.61 -15.31
CA ASP A 64 -0.96 11.56 -16.65
C ASP A 64 0.03 11.82 -17.81
N ILE A 65 0.84 12.86 -17.69
CA ILE A 65 1.85 13.28 -18.67
C ILE A 65 3.22 13.03 -18.02
N LEU A 66 4.08 12.22 -18.65
CA LEU A 66 5.35 11.67 -18.11
C LEU A 66 5.21 10.37 -17.29
N LYS A 67 4.23 9.53 -17.66
CA LYS A 67 4.01 8.17 -17.10
C LYS A 67 5.25 7.29 -17.09
N ASP A 68 6.14 7.47 -18.07
CA ASP A 68 7.36 6.70 -18.28
C ASP A 68 8.38 6.83 -17.14
N ARG A 69 8.26 7.87 -16.30
CA ARG A 69 9.12 8.05 -15.12
C ARG A 69 8.96 6.93 -14.09
N LEU A 70 7.79 6.30 -14.02
CA LEU A 70 7.54 5.16 -13.13
C LEU A 70 7.93 3.81 -13.77
N LYS A 71 8.33 3.78 -15.05
CA LYS A 71 8.69 2.53 -15.73
C LYS A 71 9.87 1.83 -15.05
N GLY A 72 9.71 0.53 -14.77
CA GLY A 72 10.77 -0.28 -14.15
C GLY A 72 10.90 -0.06 -12.64
N PHE A 73 9.86 0.47 -11.99
CA PHE A 73 9.87 0.68 -10.55
C PHE A 73 9.98 -0.65 -9.77
N SER A 74 10.47 -0.56 -8.53
CA SER A 74 10.44 -1.64 -7.56
C SER A 74 9.67 -1.22 -6.31
N VAL A 75 9.06 -2.20 -5.65
CA VAL A 75 8.57 -2.04 -4.28
C VAL A 75 9.54 -2.76 -3.35
N LYS A 76 10.03 -2.04 -2.34
CA LYS A 76 10.82 -2.60 -1.24
C LYS A 76 10.06 -2.48 0.07
N VAL A 77 10.24 -3.44 0.96
CA VAL A 77 9.58 -3.48 2.27
C VAL A 77 10.58 -3.74 3.38
N SER A 78 10.34 -3.14 4.53
CA SER A 78 11.04 -3.44 5.79
C SER A 78 10.06 -3.51 6.94
N LYS A 79 10.36 -4.36 7.93
CA LYS A 79 9.60 -4.50 9.18
C LYS A 79 10.12 -3.58 10.30
N SER A 80 11.28 -2.94 10.10
CA SER A 80 11.95 -2.08 11.08
C SER A 80 12.71 -0.94 10.39
N GLY A 81 13.22 0.00 11.17
CA GLY A 81 13.94 1.17 10.66
C GLY A 81 13.05 2.41 10.56
N GLY A 82 13.23 3.18 9.49
CA GLY A 82 12.54 4.44 9.22
C GLY A 82 12.36 4.70 7.73
N CYS A 83 11.69 5.79 7.37
CA CYS A 83 11.67 6.28 5.99
C CYS A 83 12.94 7.09 5.67
N ASP A 84 14.08 6.38 5.62
CA ASP A 84 15.42 6.94 5.40
C ASP A 84 16.25 6.08 4.42
N GLN A 85 17.44 6.58 4.06
CA GLN A 85 18.34 5.95 3.09
C GLN A 85 18.85 4.58 3.56
N SER A 86 19.17 4.43 4.85
CA SER A 86 19.71 3.17 5.39
C SER A 86 18.68 2.05 5.34
N THR A 87 17.44 2.35 5.72
CA THR A 87 16.32 1.43 5.63
C THR A 87 15.98 1.15 4.17
N PHE A 88 16.00 2.16 3.29
CA PHE A 88 15.81 1.95 1.86
C PHE A 88 16.81 0.94 1.29
N GLU A 89 18.10 1.07 1.59
CA GLU A 89 19.17 0.20 1.08
C GLU A 89 19.00 -1.25 1.56
N SER A 90 18.72 -1.42 2.86
CA SER A 90 18.57 -2.73 3.51
C SER A 90 17.21 -3.41 3.28
N SER A 91 16.19 -2.69 2.81
CA SER A 91 14.86 -3.24 2.57
C SER A 91 14.85 -4.35 1.51
N GLN A 92 13.97 -5.34 1.67
CA GLN A 92 13.79 -6.43 0.71
C GLN A 92 12.97 -5.96 -0.49
N VAL A 93 13.42 -6.27 -1.72
CA VAL A 93 12.59 -6.10 -2.93
C VAL A 93 11.53 -7.20 -2.95
N CYS A 94 10.25 -6.82 -2.98
CA CYS A 94 9.12 -7.75 -3.08
C CYS A 94 8.38 -7.67 -4.41
N TYR A 95 8.65 -6.64 -5.20
CA TYR A 95 8.12 -6.48 -6.55
C TYR A 95 9.09 -5.67 -7.42
N LYS A 96 9.14 -6.01 -8.71
CA LYS A 96 9.81 -5.24 -9.74
C LYS A 96 8.93 -5.25 -10.98
N ASP A 97 8.65 -4.08 -11.52
CA ASP A 97 7.96 -3.94 -12.80
C ASP A 97 8.94 -4.28 -13.93
N GLU A 98 8.62 -5.33 -14.67
CA GLU A 98 9.35 -5.74 -15.88
C GLU A 98 8.56 -5.41 -17.15
N SER A 99 7.38 -4.80 -17.02
CA SER A 99 6.55 -4.43 -18.15
C SER A 99 7.17 -3.29 -18.96
N THR A 100 6.94 -3.33 -20.26
CA THR A 100 7.24 -2.19 -21.14
C THR A 100 6.08 -1.21 -21.24
N GLU A 101 4.89 -1.60 -20.76
CA GLU A 101 3.64 -0.84 -20.83
C GLU A 101 3.59 0.30 -19.80
N LEU A 102 3.07 1.43 -20.23
CA LEU A 102 2.78 2.56 -19.35
C LEU A 102 1.34 2.49 -18.88
N LYS A 103 1.12 2.53 -17.57
CA LYS A 103 -0.20 2.42 -16.95
C LYS A 103 -0.51 3.66 -16.12
N ASP A 104 -1.78 4.01 -16.08
CA ASP A 104 -2.32 4.98 -15.13
C ASP A 104 -2.31 4.43 -13.70
N ILE A 105 -2.54 3.11 -13.56
CA ILE A 105 -2.61 2.43 -12.28
C ILE A 105 -1.80 1.13 -12.35
N TYR A 106 -0.97 0.91 -11.34
CA TYR A 106 -0.26 -0.34 -11.13
C TYR A 106 -0.80 -1.03 -9.87
N THR A 107 -1.02 -2.34 -9.95
CA THR A 107 -1.42 -3.18 -8.81
C THR A 107 -0.32 -4.18 -8.52
N VAL A 108 0.12 -4.23 -7.27
CA VAL A 108 1.18 -5.09 -6.78
C VAL A 108 0.63 -6.01 -5.70
N ASP A 109 0.52 -7.30 -6.00
CA ASP A 109 -0.03 -8.32 -5.10
C ASP A 109 1.04 -9.25 -4.50
N SER A 110 2.29 -9.13 -4.95
CA SER A 110 3.41 -10.00 -4.53
C SER A 110 4.00 -9.63 -3.17
N CYS A 111 3.93 -8.36 -2.78
CA CYS A 111 4.40 -7.88 -1.48
C CYS A 111 3.40 -8.30 -0.39
N LYS A 112 3.86 -9.10 0.59
CA LYS A 112 2.96 -9.70 1.58
C LYS A 112 2.93 -8.99 2.92
N GLU A 113 4.01 -8.36 3.35
CA GLU A 113 4.04 -7.70 4.65
C GLU A 113 5.14 -6.64 4.76
N GLY A 114 4.98 -5.72 5.70
CA GLY A 114 5.97 -4.72 6.05
C GLY A 114 5.39 -3.59 6.89
N GLN A 115 6.26 -2.79 7.49
CA GLN A 115 5.89 -1.52 8.13
C GLN A 115 6.30 -0.32 7.28
N TYR A 116 7.47 -0.39 6.65
CA TYR A 116 7.99 0.63 5.76
C TYR A 116 7.87 0.13 4.34
N VAL A 117 7.15 0.86 3.50
CA VAL A 117 6.94 0.51 2.10
C VAL A 117 7.59 1.59 1.24
N PHE A 118 8.62 1.18 0.51
CA PHE A 118 9.35 2.03 -0.42
C PHE A 118 8.90 1.74 -1.85
N ILE A 119 8.63 2.79 -2.59
CA ILE A 119 8.49 2.78 -4.05
C ILE A 119 9.72 3.47 -4.61
N THR A 120 10.42 2.81 -5.52
CA THR A 120 11.64 3.36 -6.12
C THR A 120 11.66 3.14 -7.63
N THR A 121 12.25 4.07 -8.36
CA THR A 121 12.45 3.98 -9.80
C THR A 121 13.94 4.09 -10.11
N PRO A 122 14.46 3.33 -11.09
CA PRO A 122 15.84 3.52 -11.56
C PRO A 122 16.03 4.85 -12.32
N ARG A 123 14.95 5.61 -12.53
CA ARG A 123 14.97 6.93 -13.18
C ARG A 123 15.32 8.04 -12.18
N SER A 124 15.54 9.24 -12.71
CA SER A 124 15.90 10.42 -11.91
C SER A 124 14.74 11.08 -11.18
N TYR A 125 13.50 10.85 -11.63
CA TYR A 125 12.29 11.44 -11.05
C TYR A 125 11.30 10.34 -10.69
N LEU A 126 10.81 10.39 -9.46
CA LEU A 126 9.68 9.62 -9.00
C LEU A 126 8.50 10.56 -8.79
N THR A 127 7.36 10.24 -9.40
CA THR A 127 6.10 10.95 -9.21
C THR A 127 5.03 9.92 -8.90
N LEU A 128 4.37 10.07 -7.77
CA LEU A 128 3.25 9.22 -7.35
C LEU A 128 2.08 10.14 -7.01
N CYS A 129 0.93 9.91 -7.65
CA CYS A 129 -0.26 10.70 -7.39
C CYS A 129 -1.08 10.13 -6.23
N GLU A 130 -1.09 8.82 -6.05
CA GLU A 130 -1.66 8.22 -4.84
C GLU A 130 -1.09 6.81 -4.65
N VAL A 131 -0.92 6.39 -3.41
CA VAL A 131 -0.52 5.05 -3.00
C VAL A 131 -1.55 4.50 -2.02
N LYS A 132 -2.24 3.44 -2.42
CA LYS A 132 -3.20 2.74 -1.57
C LYS A 132 -2.67 1.36 -1.21
N ILE A 133 -2.53 1.10 0.09
CA ILE A 133 -2.15 -0.21 0.62
C ILE A 133 -3.41 -0.83 1.23
N PHE A 134 -3.81 -1.99 0.71
CA PHE A 134 -4.94 -2.75 1.20
C PHE A 134 -4.44 -3.87 2.10
N GLN A 135 -4.96 -3.94 3.32
CA GLN A 135 -4.59 -4.99 4.26
C GLN A 135 -5.25 -6.32 3.88
N GLY A 136 -4.51 -7.41 4.03
CA GLY A 136 -5.01 -8.77 3.91
C GLY A 136 -5.17 -9.36 5.30
N PHE A 137 -6.40 -9.54 5.77
CA PHE A 137 -6.63 -10.40 6.92
C PHE A 137 -6.91 -11.80 6.38
N GLU A 138 -5.97 -12.74 6.58
CA GLU A 138 -6.39 -14.13 6.65
C GLU A 138 -7.14 -14.29 7.97
N LEU A 139 -8.45 -14.46 7.90
CA LEU A 139 -9.19 -14.97 9.04
C LEU A 139 -8.68 -16.39 9.29
N ASN A 140 -7.78 -16.56 10.26
CA ASN A 140 -7.57 -17.84 10.90
C ASN A 140 -8.83 -18.16 11.72
N LEU A 141 -9.92 -18.47 11.03
CA LEU A 141 -11.02 -19.19 11.66
C LEU A 141 -10.43 -20.55 12.03
N THR A 142 -10.13 -20.75 13.31
CA THR A 142 -9.99 -22.10 13.86
C THR A 142 -11.17 -22.93 13.34
N PRO A 143 -10.98 -24.18 12.85
CA PRO A 143 -12.01 -24.94 12.14
C PRO A 143 -13.08 -25.50 13.09
N ASN A 144 -13.67 -24.67 13.96
CA ASN A 144 -14.69 -25.06 14.93
C ASN A 144 -15.83 -24.04 15.09
N ILE A 145 -16.00 -23.10 14.16
CA ILE A 145 -17.22 -22.28 14.13
C ILE A 145 -17.84 -22.35 12.73
N ASN A 146 -18.77 -23.29 12.55
CA ASN A 146 -19.72 -23.26 11.45
C ASN A 146 -20.73 -22.13 11.71
N TYR A 147 -20.49 -20.96 11.14
CA TYR A 147 -21.59 -19.99 10.97
C TYR A 147 -22.49 -20.50 9.85
N VAL A 148 -23.63 -21.11 10.21
CA VAL A 148 -24.70 -21.33 9.23
C VAL A 148 -25.41 -19.99 9.02
N MET A 149 -24.94 -19.22 8.04
CA MET A 149 -25.62 -18.00 7.61
C MET A 149 -26.86 -18.40 6.80
N HIS A 150 -28.02 -18.55 7.44
CA HIS A 150 -29.30 -18.58 6.75
C HIS A 150 -29.67 -17.15 6.31
N GLY A 151 -29.05 -16.67 5.23
CA GLY A 151 -29.36 -15.37 4.63
C GLY A 151 -29.15 -15.42 3.12
N LYS A 152 -30.20 -15.12 2.35
CA LYS A 152 -30.10 -14.98 0.89
C LYS A 152 -29.30 -13.71 0.56
N TRP A 153 -28.52 -13.75 -0.52
CA TRP A 153 -27.73 -12.62 -1.01
C TRP A 153 -28.60 -11.38 -1.24
N GLY A 154 -28.36 -10.28 -0.51
CA GLY A 154 -29.01 -8.99 -0.78
C GLY A 154 -29.17 -8.01 0.40
N ASP A 155 -29.12 -8.46 1.66
CA ASP A 155 -29.44 -7.59 2.79
C ASP A 155 -28.19 -7.04 3.51
N ALA A 156 -28.23 -5.75 3.89
CA ALA A 156 -27.16 -5.05 4.62
C ALA A 156 -27.00 -5.61 6.06
N PRO A 157 -25.80 -5.59 6.65
CA PRO A 157 -25.53 -6.26 7.92
C PRO A 157 -26.00 -5.37 9.08
N ASN A 158 -27.22 -5.57 9.56
CA ASN A 158 -27.65 -4.99 10.82
C ASN A 158 -27.71 -6.09 11.90
N GLU A 159 -26.75 -5.97 12.82
CA GLU A 159 -26.64 -6.65 14.12
C GLU A 159 -26.48 -8.18 14.11
N ALA A 160 -25.24 -8.62 14.36
CA ALA A 160 -25.00 -9.97 14.85
C ALA A 160 -25.58 -10.11 16.26
N SER A 161 -26.76 -10.72 16.38
CA SER A 161 -27.33 -11.10 17.67
C SER A 161 -26.50 -12.23 18.30
N LYS A 162 -25.86 -11.96 19.43
CA LYS A 162 -25.20 -12.99 20.26
C LYS A 162 -26.27 -13.97 20.76
N ILE A 163 -26.16 -15.24 20.38
CA ILE A 163 -26.91 -16.31 21.05
C ILE A 163 -26.01 -16.86 22.16
N SER A 164 -26.43 -16.68 23.41
CA SER A 164 -25.76 -17.25 24.58
C SER A 164 -26.16 -18.72 24.80
N SER A 165 -25.13 -19.55 25.01
CA SER A 165 -25.09 -20.80 25.77
C SER A 165 -26.27 -21.79 25.67
N ALA A 166 -25.98 -22.98 25.15
CA ALA A 166 -26.57 -24.21 25.66
C ALA A 166 -25.46 -25.05 26.31
N GLN A 167 -25.54 -25.20 27.63
CA GLN A 167 -24.78 -26.19 28.39
C GLN A 167 -25.21 -27.58 27.91
N TYR A 168 -24.25 -28.43 27.54
CA TYR A 168 -24.50 -29.86 27.43
C TYR A 168 -24.04 -30.52 28.74
N ASN A 169 -24.99 -30.70 29.65
CA ASN A 169 -24.88 -31.67 30.74
C ASN A 169 -25.28 -33.04 30.19
N GLY A 170 -24.36 -34.00 30.22
CA GLY A 170 -24.64 -35.40 29.92
C GLY A 170 -23.62 -36.30 30.61
N THR A 171 -24.05 -36.91 31.70
CA THR A 171 -23.34 -37.74 32.69
C THR A 171 -23.00 -39.16 32.23
N LEU A 172 -21.87 -39.63 32.79
CA LEU A 172 -21.32 -40.99 33.00
C LEU A 172 -21.04 -41.89 31.78
#